data_AF-A0A1H9VS37-F1
#
_entry.id   AF-A0A1H9VS37-F1
#
_cell.length_a   1.000
_cell.length_b   1.000
_cell.length_c   1.000
_cell.angle_alpha   90.00
_cell.angle_beta   90.00
_cell.angle_gamma   90.00
#
_symmetry.space_group_name_H-M   'P 1'
#
loop_
_entity.id
_entity.type
_entity.pdbx_description
1 polymer ?
#
loop_
_entity_poly.entity_id
_entity_poly.type
_entity_poly.pdbx_seq_one_letter_code
_entity_poly.pdbx_strand_id
1 'polypeptide(L)' 'MPKRFRLTRRMPVAMTEDAYRRLRRFASEAGLDEGEALSFLFENFDSVTDSETLTARLRLFNSELEARKR' A
#
# COMPACT_ATOMS: atom_id res chain seq x y z
N MET A 1 4.59 26.54 -6.72
CA MET A 1 3.28 26.03 -6.26
C MET A 1 3.41 24.52 -6.08
N PRO A 2 2.93 23.93 -4.98
CA PRO A 2 2.92 22.48 -4.84
C PRO A 2 2.12 21.84 -5.96
N LYS A 3 2.58 20.69 -6.44
CA LYS A 3 1.89 19.92 -7.48
C LYS A 3 0.47 19.61 -6.97
N ARG A 4 -0.54 19.83 -7.81
CA ARG A 4 -1.93 19.59 -7.43
C ARG A 4 -2.16 18.09 -7.24
N PHE A 5 -2.51 17.69 -6.04
CA PHE A 5 -2.92 16.32 -5.75
C PHE A 5 -4.28 16.05 -6.42
N ARG A 6 -4.34 15.07 -7.33
CA ARG A 6 -5.56 14.69 -8.05
C ARG A 6 -5.55 13.19 -8.30
N LEU A 7 -6.58 12.51 -7.80
CA LEU A 7 -6.83 11.11 -8.09
C LEU A 7 -7.38 10.97 -9.53
N THR A 8 -6.58 10.39 -10.44
CA THR A 8 -6.94 10.27 -11.87
C THR A 8 -7.22 8.84 -12.34
N ARG A 9 -7.09 7.86 -11.44
CA ARG A 9 -7.26 6.43 -11.76
C ARG A 9 -8.16 5.78 -10.72
N ARG A 10 -9.13 5.01 -11.21
CA ARG A 10 -9.94 4.10 -10.39
C ARG A 10 -9.50 2.69 -10.78
N MET A 11 -9.11 1.88 -9.79
CA MET A 11 -8.66 0.51 -10.01
C MET A 11 -9.49 -0.45 -9.16
N PRO A 12 -10.10 -1.49 -9.76
CA PRO A 12 -10.77 -2.54 -8.99
C PRO A 12 -9.71 -3.48 -8.41
N VAL A 13 -9.49 -3.41 -7.09
CA VAL A 13 -8.48 -4.22 -6.38
C VAL A 13 -9.16 -5.05 -5.29
N ALA A 14 -8.80 -6.34 -5.22
CA ALA A 14 -9.13 -7.21 -4.11
C ALA A 14 -8.02 -7.18 -3.06
N MET A 15 -8.40 -7.16 -1.78
CA MET A 15 -7.49 -7.17 -0.64
C MET A 15 -7.94 -8.24 0.37
N THR A 16 -7.01 -8.78 1.16
CA THR A 16 -7.40 -9.55 2.34
C THR A 16 -8.06 -8.64 3.38
N GLU A 17 -8.90 -9.20 4.24
CA GLU A 17 -9.58 -8.43 5.31
C GLU A 17 -8.57 -7.69 6.22
N ASP A 18 -7.47 -8.35 6.59
CA ASP A 18 -6.43 -7.75 7.43
C ASP A 18 -5.74 -6.57 6.75
N ALA A 19 -5.42 -6.70 5.45
CA ALA A 19 -4.82 -5.61 4.69
C ALA A 19 -5.79 -4.44 4.55
N TYR A 20 -7.08 -4.71 4.30
CA TYR A 20 -8.11 -3.69 4.20
C TYR A 20 -8.32 -2.94 5.52
N ARG A 21 -8.42 -3.66 6.65
CA ARG A 21 -8.52 -3.04 7.99
C ARG A 21 -7.33 -2.15 8.31
N ARG A 22 -6.12 -2.59 7.95
CA ARG A 22 -4.90 -1.81 8.16
C ARG A 22 -4.89 -0.54 7.31
N LEU A 23 -5.30 -0.63 6.04
CA LEU A 23 -5.46 0.53 5.17
C LEU A 23 -6.47 1.53 5.73
N ARG A 24 -7.66 1.06 6.12
CA ARG A 24 -8.71 1.91 6.72
C ARG A 24 -8.24 2.63 7.98
N ARG A 25 -7.52 1.92 8.87
CA ARG A 25 -6.97 2.52 10.09
C ARG A 25 -5.93 3.58 9.77
N PHE A 26 -4.95 3.25 8.93
CA PHE A 26 -3.89 4.18 8.53
C PHE A 26 -4.47 5.45 7.89
N ALA A 27 -5.41 5.29 6.95
CA ALA A 27 -6.08 6.41 6.30
C ALA A 27 -6.82 7.28 7.33
N SER A 28 -7.59 6.67 8.23
CA SER A 28 -8.32 7.39 9.28
C SER A 28 -7.40 8.14 10.25
N GLU A 29 -6.28 7.54 10.67
CA GLU A 29 -5.32 8.17 11.57
C GLU A 29 -4.58 9.35 10.90
N ALA A 30 -4.34 9.25 9.59
CA ALA A 30 -3.71 10.30 8.79
C ALA A 30 -4.70 11.38 8.30
N GLY A 31 -6.01 11.20 8.51
CA GLY A 31 -7.05 12.10 8.00
C GLY A 31 -7.22 12.06 6.48
N LEU A 32 -6.91 10.91 5.85
CA LEU A 32 -6.97 10.69 4.41
C LEU A 32 -8.09 9.72 4.04
N ASP A 33 -8.56 9.79 2.79
CA ASP A 33 -9.27 8.67 2.17
C ASP A 33 -8.29 7.56 1.73
N GLU A 34 -8.79 6.38 1.38
CA GLU A 34 -7.94 5.24 1.01
C GLU A 34 -7.16 5.48 -0.29
N GLY A 35 -7.72 6.23 -1.23
CA GLY A 35 -7.06 6.58 -2.49
C GLY A 35 -5.90 7.55 -2.24
N GLU A 36 -6.11 8.53 -1.37
CA GLU A 36 -5.11 9.46 -0.87
C GLU A 36 -3.99 8.74 -0.12
N ALA A 37 -4.35 7.84 0.80
CA ALA A 37 -3.40 7.03 1.56
C ALA A 37 -2.52 6.16 0.66
N LEU A 38 -3.11 5.45 -0.31
CA LEU A 38 -2.36 4.66 -1.29
C LEU A 38 -1.47 5.55 -2.16
N SER A 39 -1.99 6.70 -2.62
CA SER A 39 -1.21 7.63 -3.43
C SER A 39 -0.02 8.18 -2.64
N PHE A 40 -0.21 8.57 -1.37
CA PHE A 40 0.89 9.00 -0.50
C PHE A 40 1.96 7.92 -0.37
N LEU A 41 1.58 6.68 -0.04
CA LEU A 41 2.53 5.58 0.14
C LEU A 41 3.34 5.30 -1.13
N PHE A 42 2.69 5.28 -2.29
CA PHE A 42 3.35 4.97 -3.55
C PHE A 42 4.10 6.15 -4.17
N GLU A 43 3.68 7.40 -3.94
CA GLU A 43 4.43 8.59 -4.36
C GLU A 43 5.70 8.80 -3.52
N ASN A 44 5.74 8.28 -2.28
CA ASN A 44 6.85 8.43 -1.35
C ASN A 44 7.56 7.11 -1.02
N PHE A 45 7.34 6.07 -1.83
CA PHE A 45 7.67 4.68 -1.49
C PHE A 45 9.12 4.47 -1.02
N ASP A 46 10.09 4.97 -1.77
CA ASP A 46 11.52 4.82 -1.44
C ASP A 46 11.91 5.53 -0.14
N SER A 47 11.17 6.58 0.25
CA SER A 47 11.45 7.35 1.46
C SER A 47 10.77 6.80 2.72
N VAL A 48 9.69 6.04 2.56
CA VAL A 48 8.92 5.44 3.67
C VAL A 48 9.20 3.95 3.85
N THR A 49 10.02 3.36 2.98
CA THR A 49 10.42 1.95 3.07
C THR A 49 11.92 1.81 3.24
N ASP A 50 12.33 0.75 3.94
CA ASP A 50 13.73 0.30 3.97
C ASP A 50 13.94 -0.72 2.83
N SER A 51 14.85 -0.42 1.90
CA SER A 51 15.00 -1.17 0.65
C SER A 51 15.45 -2.61 0.87
N GLU A 52 16.35 -2.86 1.84
CA GLU A 52 16.84 -4.19 2.15
C GLU A 52 15.75 -5.05 2.80
N THR A 53 15.07 -4.50 3.81
CA THR A 53 13.98 -5.17 4.52
C THR A 53 12.82 -5.47 3.56
N LEU A 54 12.46 -4.52 2.71
CA LEU A 54 11.40 -4.70 1.71
C LEU A 54 11.75 -5.84 0.76
N THR A 55 12.96 -5.85 0.21
CA THR A 55 13.42 -6.88 -0.73
C THR A 55 13.39 -8.27 -0.11
N ALA A 56 13.91 -8.40 1.12
CA ALA A 56 13.90 -9.67 1.85
C ALA A 56 12.47 -10.17 2.11
N ARG A 57 11.56 -9.29 2.57
CA ARG A 57 10.16 -9.64 2.83
C ARG A 57 9.39 -10.01 1.57
N LEU A 58 9.61 -9.30 0.46
CA LEU A 58 8.97 -9.63 -0.83
C LEU A 58 9.40 -11.00 -1.34
N ARG A 59 10.69 -11.35 -1.22
CA ARG A 59 11.18 -12.67 -1.61
C ARG A 59 10.51 -13.78 -0.79
N LEU A 60 10.46 -13.65 0.53
CA LEU A 60 9.80 -14.62 1.40
C LEU A 60 8.31 -14.75 1.06
N PHE A 61 7.61 -13.62 0.96
CA PHE A 61 6.19 -13.59 0.61
C PHE A 61 5.91 -14.31 -0.72
N ASN A 62 6.69 -14.04 -1.77
CA ASN A 62 6.52 -14.69 -3.07
C ASN A 62 6.77 -16.20 -3.00
N SER A 63 7.72 -16.67 -2.18
CA SER A 63 7.97 -18.10 -2.01
C SER A 63 6.82 -18.85 -1.34
N GLU A 64 6.04 -18.17 -0.50
CA GLU A 64 4.90 -18.75 0.23
C GLU A 64 3.55 -18.53 -0.49
N LEU A 65 3.49 -17.60 -1.45
CA LEU A 65 2.24 -17.12 -2.03
C LEU A 65 1.39 -18.23 -2.65
N GLU A 66 2.00 -19.14 -3.43
CA GLU A 66 1.27 -20.23 -4.09
C GLU A 66 0.72 -21.26 -3.11
N ALA A 67 1.35 -21.44 -1.95
CA ALA A 67 0.81 -22.29 -0.88
C ALA A 67 -0.39 -21.61 -0.20
N ARG A 68 -0.36 -20.29 -0.05
CA ARG A 68 -1.44 -19.50 0.60
C ARG A 68 -2.68 -19.28 -0.25
N LYS A 69 -2.58 -19.47 -1.58
CA LYS A 69 -3.71 -19.36 -2.51
C LYS A 69 -4.58 -20.61 -2.58
N ARG A 70 -4.12 -21.73 -2.02
CA ARG A 70 -4.80 -23.03 -2.01
C ARG A 70 -5.67 -23.15 -0.75
#